data_AF-W6NB04-F1
#
_entry.id   AF-W6NB04-F1
#
_cell.length_a   1.000
_cell.length_b   1.000
_cell.length_c   1.000
_cell.angle_alpha   90.00
_cell.angle_beta   90.00
_cell.angle_gamma   90.00
#
_symmetry.space_group_name_H-M   'P 1'
#
loop_
_entity.id
_entity.type
_entity.pdbx_description
1 polymer ?
#
loop_
_entity_poly.entity_id
_entity_poly.type
_entity_poly.pdbx_seq_one_letter_code
_entity_poly.pdbx_strand_id
1 'polypeptide(L)'
;MDRAQISDFNSVLKRFNIQKVQTLDYDAIRDKTIAKLKHHFTDVFKPELGRCTKIKATLYLKPDAHPVFIKKRPVPYASLPLLDAEIDRLVAQNVISAV
;
A
#
# COMPACT_ATOMS: atom_id res chain seq x y z
N MET A 1 -28.63 -52.79 -22.29
CA MET A 1 -27.54 -52.61 -21.31
C MET A 1 -27.69 -51.23 -20.70
N ASP A 2 -27.90 -51.22 -19.40
CA ASP A 2 -28.64 -50.23 -18.63
C ASP A 2 -27.76 -49.05 -18.20
N ARG A 3 -28.18 -47.81 -18.50
CA ARG A 3 -27.54 -46.60 -17.96
C ARG A 3 -28.10 -46.41 -16.56
N ALA A 4 -27.38 -46.91 -15.56
CA ALA A 4 -27.69 -46.69 -14.16
C ALA A 4 -28.02 -45.21 -13.91
N GLN A 5 -29.27 -44.98 -13.56
CA GLN A 5 -29.86 -43.69 -13.28
C GLN A 5 -29.13 -43.11 -12.07
N ILE A 6 -28.22 -42.16 -12.31
CA ILE A 6 -27.53 -41.44 -11.24
C ILE A 6 -28.63 -40.81 -10.39
N SER A 7 -28.81 -41.32 -9.18
CA SER A 7 -29.75 -40.80 -8.20
C SER A 7 -29.57 -39.29 -8.11
N ASP A 8 -30.69 -38.54 -8.17
CA ASP A 8 -30.75 -37.09 -8.04
C ASP A 8 -29.66 -36.60 -7.09
N PHE A 9 -28.69 -35.87 -7.63
CA PHE A 9 -27.49 -35.44 -6.91
C PHE A 9 -27.87 -34.68 -5.63
N ASN A 10 -29.03 -34.01 -5.64
CA ASN A 10 -29.59 -33.32 -4.48
C ASN A 10 -29.96 -34.29 -3.34
N SER A 11 -30.42 -35.50 -3.65
CA SER A 11 -30.71 -36.55 -2.67
C SER A 11 -29.44 -37.08 -2.00
N VAL A 12 -28.37 -37.25 -2.78
CA VAL A 12 -27.05 -37.66 -2.28
C VAL A 12 -26.48 -36.61 -1.31
N LEU A 13 -26.54 -35.33 -1.67
CA LEU A 13 -26.08 -34.23 -0.81
C LEU A 13 -26.86 -34.15 0.50
N LYS A 14 -28.18 -34.41 0.46
CA LYS A 14 -29.06 -34.42 1.63
C LYS A 14 -28.75 -35.60 2.57
N ARG A 15 -28.41 -36.78 2.01
CA ARG A 15 -28.03 -37.98 2.77
C ARG A 15 -26.75 -37.80 3.58
N PHE A 16 -25.80 -37.00 3.08
CA PHE A 16 -24.55 -36.71 3.79
C PHE A 16 -24.66 -35.53 4.78
N ASN A 17 -25.87 -34.99 5.00
CA ASN A 17 -26.12 -33.85 5.89
C ASN A 17 -25.11 -32.69 5.68
N ILE A 18 -24.66 -32.52 4.43
CA ILE A 18 -23.77 -31.42 4.06
C ILE A 18 -24.65 -30.18 4.07
N GLN A 19 -24.66 -29.49 5.20
CA GLN A 19 -25.21 -28.14 5.26
C GLN A 19 -24.47 -27.33 4.19
N LYS A 20 -25.20 -26.58 3.36
CA LYS A 20 -24.57 -25.53 2.55
C LYS A 20 -23.69 -24.76 3.52
N VAL A 21 -22.37 -24.81 3.31
CA VAL A 21 -21.45 -23.90 4.01
C VAL A 21 -22.06 -22.54 3.75
N GLN A 22 -22.55 -21.89 4.80
CA GLN A 22 -23.02 -20.51 4.71
C GLN A 22 -21.87 -19.78 4.02
N THR A 23 -22.10 -19.31 2.79
CA THR A 23 -21.13 -18.51 2.07
C THR A 23 -21.08 -17.20 2.84
N LEU A 24 -20.28 -17.17 3.90
CA LEU A 24 -19.94 -15.96 4.60
C LEU A 24 -19.43 -15.01 3.53
N ASP A 25 -20.03 -13.83 3.46
CA ASP A 25 -19.59 -12.78 2.55
C ASP A 25 -18.23 -12.28 3.07
N TYR A 26 -17.17 -12.96 2.65
CA TYR A 26 -15.81 -12.69 3.07
C TYR A 26 -15.37 -11.28 2.67
N ASP A 27 -15.90 -10.75 1.57
CA ASP A 27 -15.66 -9.38 1.14
C ASP A 27 -16.28 -8.38 2.12
N ALA A 28 -17.55 -8.60 2.53
CA ALA A 28 -18.18 -7.76 3.56
C ALA A 28 -17.45 -7.83 4.92
N ILE A 29 -16.97 -9.02 5.31
CA ILE A 29 -16.20 -9.20 6.55
C ILE A 29 -14.86 -8.46 6.46
N ARG A 30 -14.17 -8.57 5.31
CA ARG A 30 -12.91 -7.86 5.04
C ARG A 30 -13.10 -6.35 5.10
N ASP A 31 -14.10 -5.83 4.39
CA ASP A 31 -14.33 -4.39 4.30
C ASP A 31 -14.71 -3.80 5.67
N LYS A 32 -15.53 -4.53 6.44
CA LYS A 32 -15.82 -4.18 7.84
C LYS A 32 -14.57 -4.17 8.72
N THR A 33 -13.66 -5.11 8.50
CA THR A 33 -12.39 -5.20 9.24
C THR A 33 -11.47 -4.03 8.88
N ILE A 34 -11.34 -3.70 7.59
CA ILE A 34 -10.56 -2.55 7.12
C ILE A 34 -11.12 -1.25 7.69
N ALA A 35 -12.45 -1.07 7.67
CA ALA A 35 -13.09 0.11 8.24
C ALA A 35 -12.76 0.27 9.74
N LYS A 36 -12.82 -0.83 10.51
CA LYS A 36 -12.41 -0.82 11.93
C LYS A 36 -10.94 -0.44 12.11
N LEU A 37 -10.03 -1.01 11.31
CA LEU A 37 -8.60 -0.70 11.39
C LEU A 37 -8.30 0.75 11.06
N LYS A 38 -8.91 1.29 9.99
CA LYS A 38 -8.78 2.71 9.64
C LYS A 38 -9.30 3.64 10.74
N HIS A 39 -10.38 3.24 11.42
CA HIS A 39 -10.92 3.99 12.54
C HIS A 39 -10.04 3.94 13.79
N HIS A 40 -9.46 2.78 14.14
CA HIS A 40 -8.61 2.65 15.32
C HIS A 40 -7.19 3.20 15.14
N PHE A 41 -6.66 3.16 13.90
CA PHE A 41 -5.30 3.58 13.59
C PHE A 41 -5.29 4.69 12.55
N THR A 42 -6.11 5.73 12.77
CA THR A 42 -6.28 6.85 11.83
C THR A 42 -4.93 7.42 11.38
N ASP A 43 -4.00 7.63 12.31
CA ASP A 43 -2.67 8.17 12.02
C ASP A 43 -1.83 7.32 11.06
N VAL A 44 -1.97 5.99 11.10
CA VAL A 44 -1.23 5.07 10.21
C VAL A 44 -1.80 5.10 8.79
N PHE A 45 -3.11 5.34 8.67
CA PHE A 45 -3.82 5.36 7.38
C PHE A 45 -4.03 6.78 6.84
N LYS A 46 -3.37 7.79 7.39
CA LYS A 46 -3.34 9.13 6.80
C LYS A 46 -2.70 9.06 5.40
N PRO A 47 -3.22 9.82 4.42
CA PRO A 47 -2.62 9.89 3.09
C PRO A 47 -1.29 10.65 3.06
N GLU A 48 -0.95 11.34 4.15
CA GLU A 48 0.27 12.14 4.30
C GLU A 48 1.50 11.26 4.56
N LEU A 49 2.69 11.80 4.28
CA LEU A 49 3.93 11.13 4.61
C LEU A 49 4.16 11.11 6.13
N GLY A 50 4.43 9.93 6.67
CA GLY A 50 4.84 9.77 8.06
C GLY A 50 6.30 10.18 8.29
N ARG A 51 6.59 10.75 9.47
CA ARG A 51 7.95 11.07 9.90
C ARG A 51 8.46 10.02 10.89
N CYS A 52 9.58 9.36 10.58
CA CYS A 52 10.25 8.48 11.54
C CYS A 52 10.85 9.31 12.68
N THR A 53 10.41 9.08 13.91
CA THR A 53 10.91 9.76 15.12
C THR A 53 11.87 8.90 15.94
N LYS A 54 11.93 7.60 15.65
CA LYS A 54 12.68 6.63 16.46
C LYS A 54 14.19 6.66 16.20
N ILE A 55 14.60 6.88 14.96
CA ILE A 55 15.98 6.75 14.52
C ILE A 55 16.33 7.92 13.60
N LYS A 56 17.55 8.43 13.73
CA LYS A 56 18.16 9.37 12.77
C LYS A 56 19.15 8.62 11.89
N ALA A 57 19.03 8.76 10.58
CA ALA A 57 20.01 8.22 9.66
C ALA A 57 21.34 8.95 9.83
N THR A 58 22.44 8.20 10.00
CA THR A 58 23.80 8.73 10.07
C THR A 58 24.54 8.29 8.81
N LEU A 59 25.12 9.24 8.09
CA LEU A 59 25.92 8.96 6.90
C LEU A 59 27.39 8.81 7.30
N TYR A 60 27.94 7.60 7.15
CA TYR A 60 29.37 7.35 7.36
C TYR A 60 30.10 7.51 6.03
N LEU A 61 31.09 8.41 6.02
CA LEU A 61 31.93 8.65 4.86
C LEU A 61 33.18 7.77 4.89
N LYS A 62 33.73 7.49 3.71
CA LYS A 62 35.07 6.88 3.62
C LYS A 62 36.12 7.85 4.17
N PRO A 63 37.24 7.37 4.74
CA PRO A 63 38.26 8.23 5.35
C PRO A 63 38.78 9.35 4.43
N ASP A 64 38.93 9.07 3.13
CA ASP A 64 39.48 10.02 2.14
C ASP A 64 38.40 10.78 1.35
N ALA A 65 37.15 10.73 1.79
CA ALA A 65 36.05 11.44 1.14
C ALA A 65 36.19 12.95 1.36
N HIS A 66 36.05 13.72 0.28
CA HIS A 66 36.05 15.18 0.31
C HIS A 66 34.80 15.72 -0.39
N PRO A 67 34.24 16.85 0.06
CA PRO A 67 33.11 17.48 -0.63
C PRO A 67 33.48 17.87 -2.06
N VAL A 68 32.60 17.56 -3.02
CA VAL A 68 32.77 17.96 -4.42
C VAL A 68 31.58 18.81 -4.85
N PHE A 69 31.86 20.01 -5.36
CA PHE A 69 30.83 20.85 -5.96
C PHE A 69 30.63 20.47 -7.43
N ILE A 70 29.43 20.01 -7.77
CA ILE A 70 29.06 19.59 -9.12
C ILE A 70 28.02 20.57 -9.67
N LYS A 71 28.28 21.13 -10.86
CA LYS A 71 27.30 22.00 -11.54
C LYS A 71 26.02 21.25 -11.85
N LYS A 72 24.87 21.92 -11.72
CA LYS A 72 23.55 21.35 -12.05
C LYS A 72 23.48 20.88 -13.50
N ARG A 73 22.76 19.79 -13.75
CA ARG A 73 22.47 19.32 -15.11
C ARG A 73 21.42 20.22 -15.76
N PRO A 74 21.49 20.51 -17.09
CA PRO A 74 20.43 21.22 -17.79
C PRO A 74 19.11 20.44 -17.71
N VAL A 75 18.02 21.14 -17.40
CA VAL A 75 16.66 20.57 -17.36
C VAL A 75 15.92 21.05 -18.61
N PRO A 76 15.23 20.16 -19.35
CA PRO A 76 14.38 20.57 -20.47
C PRO A 76 13.30 21.55 -20.04
N TYR A 77 13.10 22.62 -20.82
CA TYR A 77 12.14 23.67 -20.50
C TYR A 77 10.71 23.14 -20.28
N ALA A 78 10.30 22.16 -21.10
CA ALA A 78 8.98 21.54 -21.00
C ALA A 78 8.72 20.83 -19.65
N SER A 79 9.78 20.42 -18.95
CA SER A 79 9.68 19.71 -17.67
C SER A 79 9.75 20.63 -16.45
N LEU A 80 10.13 21.91 -16.63
CA LEU A 80 10.29 22.85 -15.52
C LEU A 80 9.02 22.99 -14.67
N PRO A 81 7.81 23.16 -15.22
CA PRO A 81 6.62 23.35 -14.39
C PRO A 81 6.30 22.14 -13.50
N LEU A 82 6.56 20.93 -14.00
CA LEU A 82 6.34 19.69 -13.24
C LEU A 82 7.41 19.50 -12.16
N LEU A 83 8.66 19.85 -12.48
CA LEU A 83 9.76 19.78 -11.53
C LEU A 83 9.54 20.77 -10.38
N ASP A 84 9.24 22.03 -10.69
CA ASP A 84 9.04 23.08 -9.69
C ASP A 84 7.88 22.73 -8.76
N ALA A 85 6.75 22.26 -9.31
CA ALA A 85 5.61 21.80 -8.51
C ALA A 85 5.96 20.64 -7.56
N GLU A 86 6.81 19.70 -8.01
CA GLU A 86 7.25 18.60 -7.17
C GLU A 86 8.23 19.05 -6.07
N ILE A 87 9.14 19.98 -6.37
CA ILE A 87 10.02 20.59 -5.37
C ILE A 87 9.19 21.32 -4.31
N ASP A 88 8.21 22.13 -4.72
CA ASP A 88 7.32 22.84 -3.80
C ASP A 88 6.53 21.87 -2.92
N ARG A 89 6.03 20.76 -3.49
CA ARG A 89 5.35 19.70 -2.74
C ARG A 89 6.26 19.08 -1.67
N LEU A 90 7.52 18.81 -1.99
CA LEU A 90 8.49 18.22 -1.06
C LEU A 90 8.92 19.20 0.05
N VAL A 91 9.05 20.49 -0.28
CA VAL A 91 9.33 21.55 0.70
C VAL A 91 8.15 21.71 1.66
N ALA A 92 6.91 21.75 1.14
CA ALA A 92 5.71 21.83 1.97
C ALA A 92 5.56 20.62 2.92
N GLN A 93 6.02 19.44 2.50
CA GLN A 93 6.05 18.23 3.32
C GLN A 93 7.27 18.12 4.26
N ASN A 94 8.14 19.14 4.29
CA ASN A 94 9.38 19.15 5.09
C ASN A 94 10.32 17.96 4.80
N VAL A 95 10.29 17.44 3.57
CA VAL A 95 11.19 16.37 3.12
C VAL A 95 12.55 16.95 2.74
N ILE A 96 12.55 18.13 2.11
CA ILE A 96 13.75 18.89 1.73
C ILE A 96 13.62 20.33 2.21
N SER A 97 14.75 21.02 2.36
CA SER A 97 14.82 22.45 2.67
C SER A 97 15.90 23.12 1.82
N ALA A 98 15.85 24.45 1.72
CA ALA A 98 17.01 25.21 1.27
C ALA A 98 18.19 24.92 2.20
N VAL A 99 19.39 24.82 1.63
CA VAL A 99 20.66 24.54 2.32
C VAL A 99 21.60 25.72 2.12
#